data_AF-A0A401UCN4-F1
#
_entry.id   AF-A0A401UCN4-F1
#
_cell.length_a   1.000
_cell.length_b   1.000
_cell.length_c   1.000
_cell.angle_alpha   90.00
_cell.angle_beta   90.00
_cell.angle_gamma   90.00
#
_symmetry.space_group_name_H-M   'P 1'
#
loop_
_entity.id
_entity.type
_entity.pdbx_description
1 polymer ?
#
loop_
_entity_poly.entity_id
_entity_poly.type
_entity_poly.pdbx_seq_one_letter_code
_entity_poly.pdbx_strand_id
1 'polypeptide(L)'
;MTKVRKSAVILVLWALFGACLDQPDCYNLTNNTVNISYRKIFDGALDTVAIESVTIVGFDSVFKSTNRAVTIPLDFTKTGVSVVLDAVEGTRLIDLGYKVQPQFVSEECGPRFLFSELTASSPSGDSVRILSGTPGGEASHVAIYRCPRNNFVRLAFKQVVDEDNVKDTVSIASTAANFEALTYYPISGELSYMNLPLNLNTTSTQITLELSNPSRVATLTFNYDLVQKTVFQVCGEQTFIANVQVSSDVFEFKKIETTRYVADSIYDPPKINFAAFQ
;
A
#
# COMPACT_ATOMS: atom_id res chain seq x y z
N MET A 1 -3.30 -27.96 83.36
CA MET A 1 -2.51 -27.69 82.14
C MET A 1 -3.23 -28.28 80.92
N THR A 2 -2.97 -27.77 79.71
CA THR A 2 -3.42 -28.25 78.39
C THR A 2 -4.90 -28.14 77.99
N LYS A 3 -5.42 -26.90 77.83
CA LYS A 3 -6.69 -26.66 77.09
C LYS A 3 -6.67 -25.47 76.10
N VAL A 4 -5.49 -24.91 75.78
CA VAL A 4 -5.37 -23.66 74.98
C VAL A 4 -4.95 -23.90 73.51
N ARG A 5 -4.61 -25.13 73.08
CA ARG A 5 -3.95 -25.35 71.78
C ARG A 5 -4.83 -25.45 70.53
N LYS A 6 -6.17 -25.59 70.62
CA LYS A 6 -7.02 -25.82 69.44
C LYS A 6 -7.57 -24.54 68.76
N SER A 7 -7.74 -23.44 69.49
CA SER A 7 -8.30 -22.19 68.90
C SER A 7 -7.29 -21.39 68.08
N ALA A 8 -5.99 -21.51 68.37
CA ALA A 8 -4.97 -20.74 67.65
C ALA A 8 -4.80 -21.18 66.19
N VAL A 9 -5.04 -22.46 65.88
CA VAL A 9 -4.88 -23.00 64.52
C VAL A 9 -5.98 -22.50 63.57
N ILE A 10 -7.20 -22.28 64.07
CA ILE A 10 -8.32 -21.79 63.26
C ILE A 10 -8.14 -20.32 62.87
N LEU A 11 -7.60 -19.49 63.78
CA LEU A 11 -7.29 -18.08 63.51
C LEU A 11 -6.18 -17.90 62.48
N VAL A 12 -5.15 -18.75 62.52
CA VAL A 12 -4.07 -18.73 61.51
C VAL A 12 -4.57 -19.19 60.14
N LEU A 13 -5.46 -20.20 60.08
CA LEU A 13 -6.08 -20.61 58.82
C LEU A 13 -6.94 -19.49 58.22
N TRP A 14 -7.76 -18.82 59.02
CA TRP A 14 -8.57 -17.68 58.57
C TRP A 14 -7.72 -16.49 58.10
N ALA A 15 -6.60 -16.21 58.77
CA ALA A 15 -5.66 -15.17 58.34
C ALA A 15 -4.98 -15.50 57.01
N LEU A 16 -4.71 -16.79 56.74
CA LEU A 16 -4.13 -17.24 55.46
C LEU A 16 -5.16 -17.24 54.32
N PHE A 17 -6.44 -17.54 54.58
CA PHE A 17 -7.49 -17.46 53.56
C PHE A 17 -7.93 -16.02 53.26
N GLY A 18 -7.80 -15.08 54.21
CA GLY A 18 -8.07 -13.66 53.99
C GLY A 18 -6.95 -12.90 53.26
N ALA A 19 -5.74 -13.44 53.18
CA ALA A 19 -4.58 -12.78 52.57
C ALA A 19 -4.40 -13.05 51.06
N CYS A 20 -5.24 -13.91 50.45
CA CYS A 20 -5.20 -14.22 49.02
C CYS A 20 -6.42 -13.69 48.24
N LEU A 21 -7.30 -12.93 48.88
CA LEU A 21 -8.45 -12.33 48.20
C LEU A 21 -8.11 -10.89 47.79
N ASP A 22 -8.19 -10.67 46.49
CA ASP A 22 -8.37 -9.39 45.81
C ASP A 22 -7.16 -8.47 45.72
N GLN A 23 -6.07 -8.93 45.09
CA GLN A 23 -5.42 -8.00 44.15
C GLN A 23 -6.33 -7.94 42.93
N PRO A 24 -6.94 -6.78 42.62
CA PRO A 24 -7.75 -6.65 41.42
C PRO A 24 -6.84 -6.96 40.23
N ASP A 25 -7.13 -8.04 39.50
CA ASP A 25 -6.45 -8.33 38.24
C ASP A 25 -6.64 -7.12 37.33
N CYS A 26 -5.59 -6.31 37.18
CA CYS A 26 -5.59 -5.20 36.25
C CYS A 26 -5.60 -5.79 34.84
N TYR A 27 -6.79 -6.08 34.31
CA TYR A 27 -6.96 -6.61 32.96
C TYR A 27 -6.29 -5.65 31.98
N ASN A 28 -5.23 -6.15 31.33
CA ASN A 28 -4.45 -5.36 30.40
C ASN A 28 -5.18 -5.30 29.05
N LEU A 29 -6.16 -4.40 28.96
CA LEU A 29 -6.84 -4.05 27.71
C LEU A 29 -5.91 -3.12 26.91
N THR A 30 -4.78 -3.65 26.42
CA THR A 30 -3.90 -2.87 25.54
C THR A 30 -4.54 -2.73 24.16
N ASN A 31 -5.28 -1.64 23.98
CA ASN A 31 -5.70 -1.18 22.66
C ASN A 31 -5.11 0.18 22.27
N ASN A 32 -3.94 0.51 22.81
CA ASN A 32 -3.23 1.74 22.50
C ASN A 32 -2.37 1.66 21.23
N THR A 33 -2.57 0.63 20.40
CA THR A 33 -1.79 0.43 19.17
C THR A 33 -2.69 0.17 17.97
N VAL A 34 -2.26 0.67 16.81
CA VAL A 34 -2.90 0.43 15.51
C VAL A 34 -1.90 -0.25 14.60
N ASN A 35 -2.33 -1.34 13.98
CA ASN A 35 -1.55 -2.02 12.95
C ASN A 35 -2.01 -1.57 11.56
N ILE A 36 -1.08 -0.98 10.80
CA ILE A 36 -1.28 -0.51 9.43
C ILE A 36 -0.54 -1.46 8.50
N SER A 37 -1.18 -1.90 7.42
CA SER A 37 -0.58 -2.81 6.44
C SER A 37 -0.92 -2.44 5.01
N TYR A 38 0.02 -2.65 4.08
CA TYR A 38 -0.30 -2.65 2.66
C TYR A 38 -0.98 -3.97 2.28
N ARG A 39 -2.08 -3.89 1.54
CA ARG A 39 -2.82 -5.06 1.07
C ARG A 39 -3.13 -4.96 -0.41
N LYS A 40 -3.10 -6.12 -1.05
CA LYS A 40 -3.54 -6.28 -2.44
C LYS A 40 -5.04 -6.08 -2.54
N ILE A 41 -5.46 -5.41 -3.60
CA ILE A 41 -6.86 -5.04 -3.80
C ILE A 41 -7.74 -6.24 -4.19
N PHE A 42 -7.18 -7.24 -4.85
CA PHE A 42 -7.91 -8.39 -5.40
C PHE A 42 -8.26 -9.46 -4.37
N ASP A 43 -7.29 -9.85 -3.54
CA ASP A 43 -7.42 -10.96 -2.58
C ASP A 43 -7.35 -10.49 -1.12
N GLY A 44 -7.06 -9.20 -0.87
CA GLY A 44 -6.87 -8.67 0.47
C GLY A 44 -5.64 -9.21 1.20
N ALA A 45 -4.77 -9.97 0.53
CA ALA A 45 -3.54 -10.50 1.11
C ALA A 45 -2.54 -9.37 1.37
N LEU A 46 -1.54 -9.63 2.23
CA LEU A 46 -0.45 -8.69 2.45
C LEU A 46 0.29 -8.41 1.14
N ASP A 47 0.49 -7.13 0.86
CA ASP A 47 1.22 -6.66 -0.30
C ASP A 47 2.73 -6.95 -0.17
N THR A 48 3.48 -6.82 -1.26
CA THR A 48 4.94 -6.97 -1.28
C THR A 48 5.69 -5.69 -0.98
N VAL A 49 5.02 -4.54 -0.94
CA VAL A 49 5.62 -3.25 -0.59
C VAL A 49 6.11 -3.25 0.86
N ALA A 50 7.39 -2.93 1.03
CA ALA A 50 7.99 -2.72 2.34
C ALA A 50 7.77 -1.27 2.80
N ILE A 51 7.39 -1.12 4.08
CA ILE A 51 7.44 0.16 4.80
C ILE A 51 8.85 0.29 5.33
N GLU A 52 9.59 1.32 4.90
CA GLU A 52 10.99 1.58 5.30
C GLU A 52 11.06 2.36 6.62
N SER A 53 10.26 3.42 6.73
CA SER A 53 10.13 4.20 7.96
C SER A 53 8.71 4.68 8.20
N VAL A 54 8.43 4.90 9.48
CA VAL A 54 7.19 5.51 9.96
C VAL A 54 7.51 6.62 10.91
N THR A 55 7.00 7.80 10.61
CA THR A 55 7.09 8.98 11.46
C THR A 55 5.69 9.36 11.90
N ILE A 56 5.48 9.46 13.22
CA ILE A 56 4.20 9.88 13.79
C ILE A 56 4.30 11.36 14.12
N VAL A 57 3.46 12.19 13.50
CA VAL A 57 3.54 13.65 13.67
C VAL A 57 3.26 14.02 15.12
N GLY A 58 4.21 14.72 15.74
CA GLY A 58 4.16 15.10 17.15
C GLY A 58 4.79 14.07 18.10
N PHE A 59 5.47 13.04 17.58
CA PHE A 59 6.35 12.16 18.33
C PHE A 59 7.80 12.33 17.83
N ASP A 60 8.77 12.20 18.73
CA ASP A 60 10.20 12.34 18.37
C ASP A 60 10.81 11.06 17.75
N SER A 61 10.05 9.97 17.68
CA SER A 61 10.53 8.67 17.24
C SER A 61 10.19 8.37 15.78
N VAL A 62 11.22 7.99 15.01
CA VAL A 62 11.08 7.36 13.69
C VAL A 62 11.20 5.84 13.85
N PHE A 63 10.16 5.11 13.50
CA PHE A 63 10.16 3.65 13.52
C PHE A 63 10.69 3.14 12.19
N LYS A 64 11.89 2.54 12.19
CA LYS A 64 12.38 1.82 11.02
C LYS A 64 11.76 0.43 11.00
N SER A 65 11.21 0.07 9.86
CA SER A 65 10.65 -1.26 9.60
C SER A 65 11.17 -1.73 8.25
N THR A 66 11.19 -3.03 8.01
CA THR A 66 11.25 -3.59 6.65
C THR A 66 10.06 -4.51 6.42
N ASN A 67 9.06 -4.41 7.29
CA ASN A 67 7.87 -5.23 7.26
C ASN A 67 6.80 -4.60 6.37
N ARG A 68 5.87 -5.45 5.93
CA ARG A 68 4.68 -5.08 5.14
C ARG A 68 3.56 -4.49 6.01
N ALA A 69 3.76 -4.52 7.33
CA ALA A 69 2.88 -3.98 8.34
C ALA A 69 3.69 -3.29 9.42
N VAL A 70 3.09 -2.29 10.05
CA VAL A 70 3.68 -1.52 11.12
C VAL A 70 2.66 -1.33 12.23
N THR A 71 3.10 -1.53 13.46
CA THR A 71 2.29 -1.25 14.65
C THR A 71 2.75 0.08 15.22
N ILE A 72 1.83 1.04 15.34
CA ILE A 72 2.10 2.36 15.86
C ILE A 72 1.33 2.60 17.16
N PRO A 73 1.91 3.30 18.15
CA PRO A 73 1.18 3.74 19.33
C PRO A 73 0.19 4.87 19.00
N LEU A 74 -0.91 4.93 19.74
CA LEU A 74 -1.86 6.03 19.75
C LEU A 74 -1.61 6.98 20.94
N ASP A 75 -1.94 8.25 20.75
CA ASP A 75 -1.81 9.30 21.76
C ASP A 75 -3.15 9.51 22.48
N PHE A 76 -3.26 9.11 23.75
CA PHE A 76 -4.50 9.27 24.51
C PHE A 76 -4.86 10.74 24.80
N THR A 77 -3.94 11.69 24.57
CA THR A 77 -4.19 13.13 24.77
C THR A 77 -4.81 13.79 23.55
N LYS A 78 -4.92 13.07 22.43
CA LYS A 78 -5.46 13.55 21.16
C LYS A 78 -6.60 12.65 20.70
N THR A 79 -7.38 13.15 19.75
CA THR A 79 -8.46 12.39 19.07
C THR A 79 -8.05 11.93 17.67
N GLY A 80 -6.76 12.05 17.35
CA GLY A 80 -6.23 11.71 16.05
C GLY A 80 -4.73 11.91 15.96
N VAL A 81 -4.13 11.31 14.94
CA VAL A 81 -2.69 11.40 14.67
C VAL A 81 -2.42 11.27 13.19
N SER A 82 -1.49 12.07 12.68
CA SER A 82 -0.99 11.96 11.32
C SER A 82 0.25 11.08 11.28
N VAL A 83 0.30 10.17 10.32
CA VAL A 83 1.33 9.15 10.18
C VAL A 83 1.94 9.30 8.79
N VAL A 84 3.25 9.56 8.76
CA VAL A 84 4.04 9.60 7.53
C VAL A 84 4.69 8.23 7.35
N LEU A 85 4.29 7.51 6.31
CA LEU A 85 4.86 6.23 5.92
C LEU A 85 5.79 6.44 4.74
N ASP A 86 7.07 6.13 4.91
CA ASP A 86 8.02 6.06 3.80
C ASP A 86 8.09 4.61 3.32
N ALA A 87 7.73 4.40 2.05
CA ALA A 87 7.87 3.13 1.38
C ALA A 87 8.83 3.29 0.20
N VAL A 88 9.29 2.16 -0.37
CA VAL A 88 10.16 2.12 -1.56
C VAL A 88 9.60 2.96 -2.72
N GLU A 89 8.27 3.06 -2.83
CA GLU A 89 7.57 3.77 -3.91
C GLU A 89 7.30 5.25 -3.60
N GLY A 90 7.71 5.73 -2.42
CA GLY A 90 7.58 7.11 -1.98
C GLY A 90 6.84 7.25 -0.64
N THR A 91 6.74 8.49 -0.19
CA THR A 91 6.11 8.86 1.07
C THR A 91 4.59 8.94 0.95
N ARG A 92 3.88 8.51 2.00
CA ARG A 92 2.43 8.56 2.14
C ARG A 92 2.07 9.18 3.47
N LEU A 93 1.00 9.97 3.47
CA LEU A 93 0.43 10.56 4.68
C LEU A 93 -0.91 9.87 4.96
N ILE A 94 -1.09 9.42 6.21
CA ILE A 94 -2.33 8.83 6.70
C ILE A 94 -2.76 9.58 7.95
N ASP A 95 -3.97 10.10 7.96
CA ASP A 95 -4.58 10.68 9.14
C ASP A 95 -5.47 9.65 9.80
N LEU A 96 -5.19 9.33 11.05
CA LEU A 96 -5.99 8.46 11.89
C LEU A 96 -6.83 9.32 12.84
N GLY A 97 -8.11 9.02 12.94
CA GLY A 97 -9.02 9.58 13.95
C GLY A 97 -9.49 8.47 14.88
N TYR A 98 -9.68 8.78 16.16
CA TYR A 98 -10.16 7.82 17.15
C TYR A 98 -10.78 8.53 18.35
N LYS A 99 -11.64 7.81 19.05
CA LYS A 99 -12.26 8.24 20.30
C LYS A 99 -11.50 7.65 21.48
N VAL A 100 -11.14 8.51 22.42
CA VAL A 100 -10.50 8.13 23.67
C VAL A 100 -11.54 8.15 24.78
N GLN A 101 -11.73 7.03 25.46
CA GLN A 101 -12.61 6.92 26.62
C GLN A 101 -11.80 6.58 27.87
N PRO A 102 -11.77 7.43 28.91
CA PRO A 102 -11.16 7.06 30.17
C PRO A 102 -11.98 5.95 30.83
N GLN A 103 -11.30 4.89 31.27
CA GLN A 103 -11.88 3.80 32.04
C GLN A 103 -11.16 3.73 33.39
N PHE A 104 -11.93 3.81 34.47
CA PHE A 104 -11.41 3.59 35.81
C PHE A 104 -11.59 2.11 36.15
N VAL A 105 -10.47 1.40 36.33
CA VAL A 105 -10.48 -0.04 36.64
C VAL A 105 -10.58 -0.24 38.15
N SER A 106 -9.66 0.37 38.90
CA SER A 106 -9.64 0.44 40.36
C SER A 106 -8.68 1.56 40.78
N GLU A 107 -8.71 1.94 42.06
CA GLU A 107 -7.78 2.91 42.63
C GLU A 107 -6.31 2.46 42.48
N GLU A 108 -6.06 1.16 42.60
CA GLU A 108 -4.72 0.58 42.47
C GLU A 108 -4.24 0.49 41.00
N CYS A 109 -5.15 0.22 40.06
CA CYS A 109 -4.79 0.06 38.64
C CYS A 109 -4.63 1.39 37.88
N GLY A 110 -5.12 2.50 38.47
CA GLY A 110 -5.11 3.84 37.89
C GLY A 110 -6.07 4.02 36.70
N PRO A 111 -6.14 5.24 36.13
CA PRO A 111 -6.93 5.48 34.93
C PRO A 111 -6.31 4.76 33.73
N ARG A 112 -7.18 4.17 32.91
CA ARG A 112 -6.84 3.59 31.60
C ARG A 112 -7.58 4.34 30.51
N PHE A 113 -7.08 4.26 29.29
CA PHE A 113 -7.69 4.90 28.13
C PHE A 113 -8.01 3.84 27.09
N LEU A 114 -9.29 3.71 26.77
CA LEU A 114 -9.79 2.83 25.73
C LEU A 114 -9.92 3.61 24.43
N PHE A 115 -9.31 3.10 23.37
CA PHE A 115 -9.43 3.65 22.04
C PHE A 115 -10.56 2.95 21.26
N SER A 116 -11.38 3.71 20.54
CA SER A 116 -12.52 3.18 19.79
C SER A 116 -12.84 4.06 18.58
N GLU A 117 -13.77 3.61 17.74
CA GLU A 117 -14.26 4.36 16.58
C GLU A 117 -13.11 4.82 15.65
N LEU A 118 -12.15 3.92 15.39
CA LEU A 118 -11.01 4.21 14.51
C LEU A 118 -11.49 4.58 13.11
N THR A 119 -11.07 5.75 12.63
CA THR A 119 -11.24 6.25 11.27
C THR A 119 -9.89 6.50 10.63
N ALA A 120 -9.80 6.43 9.30
CA ALA A 120 -8.56 6.72 8.60
C ALA A 120 -8.84 7.39 7.25
N SER A 121 -8.00 8.34 6.88
CA SER A 121 -7.99 9.01 5.57
C SER A 121 -6.57 9.13 5.03
N SER A 122 -6.42 9.12 3.71
CA SER A 122 -5.14 9.30 3.02
C SER A 122 -5.26 10.42 2.00
N PRO A 123 -4.69 11.61 2.26
CA PRO A 123 -4.62 12.67 1.25
C PRO A 123 -3.71 12.31 0.08
N SER A 124 -2.89 11.26 0.20
CA SER A 124 -1.91 10.85 -0.81
C SER A 124 -2.48 10.07 -2.00
N GLY A 125 -3.81 9.91 -2.08
CA GLY A 125 -4.49 9.29 -3.22
C GLY A 125 -4.60 7.76 -3.19
N ASP A 126 -3.83 7.09 -2.33
CA ASP A 126 -4.04 5.67 -2.04
C ASP A 126 -5.28 5.48 -1.15
N SER A 127 -5.99 4.37 -1.38
CA SER A 127 -7.22 4.08 -0.65
C SER A 127 -6.93 3.48 0.70
N VAL A 128 -7.57 4.01 1.74
CA VAL A 128 -7.46 3.48 3.10
C VAL A 128 -8.79 2.89 3.53
N ARG A 129 -8.73 1.72 4.14
CA ARG A 129 -9.90 1.02 4.69
C ARG A 129 -9.65 0.62 6.13
N ILE A 130 -10.67 0.83 6.97
CA ILE A 130 -10.72 0.29 8.32
C ILE A 130 -11.15 -1.18 8.25
N LEU A 131 -10.29 -2.07 8.75
CA LEU A 131 -10.59 -3.50 8.93
C LEU A 131 -11.18 -3.78 10.31
N SER A 132 -10.71 -3.05 11.34
CA SER A 132 -11.25 -3.09 12.71
C SER A 132 -11.35 -1.67 13.26
N GLY A 133 -12.52 -1.30 13.76
CA GLY A 133 -12.77 0.00 14.40
C GLY A 133 -12.26 0.07 15.85
N THR A 134 -11.86 -1.05 16.42
CA THR A 134 -11.28 -1.15 17.77
C THR A 134 -9.80 -1.46 17.63
N PRO A 135 -8.91 -0.51 17.98
CA PRO A 135 -7.46 -0.75 18.07
C PRO A 135 -7.08 -1.94 18.97
N GLY A 136 -5.81 -2.36 18.96
CA GLY A 136 -5.27 -3.44 19.81
C GLY A 136 -5.18 -4.85 19.19
N GLY A 137 -4.36 -5.71 19.79
CA GLY A 137 -4.09 -7.06 19.28
C GLY A 137 -3.16 -7.09 18.06
N GLU A 138 -2.98 -8.28 17.47
CA GLU A 138 -2.02 -8.49 16.36
C GLU A 138 -2.64 -8.31 14.95
N ALA A 139 -3.96 -8.19 14.86
CA ALA A 139 -4.64 -8.05 13.58
C ALA A 139 -4.41 -6.67 12.95
N SER A 140 -4.38 -6.62 11.60
CA SER A 140 -4.36 -5.34 10.89
C SER A 140 -5.65 -4.58 11.13
N HIS A 141 -5.52 -3.31 11.49
CA HIS A 141 -6.64 -2.41 11.76
C HIS A 141 -6.93 -1.53 10.56
N VAL A 142 -5.86 -1.09 9.90
CA VAL A 142 -5.90 -0.22 8.74
C VAL A 142 -5.23 -0.93 7.57
N ALA A 143 -5.96 -1.03 6.47
CA ALA A 143 -5.43 -1.53 5.20
C ALA A 143 -5.24 -0.36 4.24
N ILE A 144 -4.05 -0.26 3.66
CA ILE A 144 -3.77 0.62 2.54
C ILE A 144 -3.85 -0.22 1.28
N TYR A 145 -4.79 0.12 0.40
CA TYR A 145 -4.91 -0.45 -0.93
C TYR A 145 -4.33 0.53 -1.93
N ARG A 146 -3.32 0.08 -2.66
CA ARG A 146 -2.73 0.86 -3.74
C ARG A 146 -3.68 0.83 -4.93
N CYS A 147 -4.08 2.01 -5.37
CA CYS A 147 -4.99 2.09 -6.50
C CYS A 147 -4.26 1.82 -7.81
N PRO A 148 -4.94 1.19 -8.79
CA PRO A 148 -4.33 0.92 -10.07
C PRO A 148 -3.83 2.19 -10.77
N ARG A 149 -2.56 2.20 -11.16
CA ARG A 149 -1.99 3.17 -12.12
C ARG A 149 -2.52 2.92 -13.53
N ASN A 150 -3.68 3.47 -13.82
CA ASN A 150 -4.39 3.32 -15.11
C ASN A 150 -3.78 4.08 -16.30
N ASN A 151 -2.60 4.69 -16.12
CA ASN A 151 -1.95 5.52 -17.12
C ASN A 151 -0.68 4.90 -17.71
N PHE A 152 -0.51 3.57 -17.65
CA PHE A 152 0.64 2.89 -18.26
C PHE A 152 0.20 1.88 -19.30
N VAL A 153 0.98 1.79 -20.38
CA VAL A 153 0.90 0.71 -21.37
C VAL A 153 2.19 -0.07 -21.39
N ARG A 154 2.11 -1.37 -21.67
CA ARG A 154 3.30 -2.19 -21.85
C ARG A 154 3.58 -2.33 -23.34
N LEU A 155 4.77 -1.88 -23.74
CA LEU A 155 5.30 -2.12 -25.07
C LEU A 155 6.26 -3.31 -24.99
N ALA A 156 5.92 -4.43 -25.61
CA ALA A 156 6.81 -5.57 -25.82
C ALA A 156 7.50 -5.47 -27.18
N PHE A 157 8.73 -5.95 -27.27
CA PHE A 157 9.47 -6.05 -28.53
C PHE A 157 9.41 -7.49 -29.02
N LYS A 158 9.04 -7.67 -30.29
CA LYS A 158 8.92 -8.98 -30.93
C LYS A 158 9.46 -8.95 -32.34
N GLN A 159 9.98 -10.09 -32.80
CA GLN A 159 10.38 -10.32 -34.17
C GLN A 159 9.46 -11.38 -34.77
N VAL A 160 9.14 -11.25 -36.06
CA VAL A 160 8.46 -12.31 -36.81
C VAL A 160 9.52 -13.25 -37.37
N VAL A 161 9.51 -14.50 -36.92
CA VAL A 161 10.38 -15.57 -37.44
C VAL A 161 9.48 -16.73 -37.84
N ASP A 162 9.45 -17.09 -39.12
CA ASP A 162 8.62 -18.20 -39.64
C ASP A 162 7.13 -18.13 -39.21
N GLU A 163 6.53 -16.93 -39.31
CA GLU A 163 5.14 -16.62 -38.86
C GLU A 163 4.90 -16.66 -37.34
N ASP A 164 5.87 -17.13 -36.56
CA ASP A 164 5.83 -17.11 -35.10
C ASP A 164 6.31 -15.76 -34.53
N ASN A 165 5.63 -15.30 -33.49
CA ASN A 165 5.96 -14.05 -32.80
C ASN A 165 6.95 -14.35 -31.66
N VAL A 166 8.24 -14.31 -31.97
CA VAL A 166 9.32 -14.58 -31.00
C VAL A 166 9.64 -13.31 -30.22
N LYS A 167 10.01 -13.48 -28.94
CA LYS A 167 10.47 -12.40 -28.07
C LYS A 167 11.76 -11.81 -28.65
N ASP A 168 11.78 -10.49 -28.81
CA ASP A 168 12.96 -9.75 -29.27
C ASP A 168 13.45 -8.80 -28.17
N THR A 169 14.64 -8.24 -28.35
CA THR A 169 15.24 -7.27 -27.45
C THR A 169 15.70 -6.02 -28.19
N VAL A 170 15.48 -4.86 -27.58
CA VAL A 170 15.92 -3.57 -28.10
C VAL A 170 16.74 -2.84 -27.04
N SER A 171 17.86 -2.26 -27.46
CA SER A 171 18.68 -1.39 -26.59
C SER A 171 18.17 0.05 -26.66
N ILE A 172 17.70 0.59 -25.53
CA ILE A 172 17.12 1.93 -25.41
C ILE A 172 18.09 2.83 -24.67
N ALA A 173 18.55 3.90 -25.31
CA ALA A 173 19.39 4.93 -24.71
C ALA A 173 18.58 5.88 -23.83
N SER A 174 17.41 6.31 -24.30
CA SER A 174 16.58 7.27 -23.58
C SER A 174 15.11 7.20 -24.03
N THR A 175 14.20 7.66 -23.17
CA THR A 175 12.76 7.74 -23.48
C THR A 175 12.19 9.03 -22.95
N ALA A 176 11.41 9.76 -23.75
CA ALA A 176 10.83 11.04 -23.34
C ALA A 176 9.36 11.11 -23.75
N ALA A 177 8.48 11.41 -22.78
CA ALA A 177 7.07 11.66 -23.05
C ALA A 177 6.82 13.17 -23.22
N ASN A 178 5.92 13.55 -24.12
CA ASN A 178 5.64 14.96 -24.42
C ASN A 178 4.95 15.75 -23.29
N PHE A 179 4.57 15.09 -22.19
CA PHE A 179 3.88 15.68 -21.05
C PHE A 179 4.68 15.58 -19.74
N GLU A 180 5.85 14.93 -19.75
CA GLU A 180 6.75 14.83 -18.60
C GLU A 180 8.11 15.41 -18.97
N ALA A 181 8.67 16.26 -18.09
CA ALA A 181 9.99 16.83 -18.30
C ALA A 181 11.12 15.80 -18.09
N LEU A 182 10.79 14.61 -17.58
CA LEU A 182 11.74 13.58 -17.20
C LEU A 182 11.92 12.57 -18.33
N THR A 183 13.18 12.33 -18.68
CA THR A 183 13.58 11.20 -19.50
C THR A 183 13.45 9.94 -18.66
N TYR A 184 12.54 9.04 -19.02
CA TYR A 184 12.39 7.75 -18.36
C TYR A 184 13.52 6.82 -18.83
N TYR A 185 14.18 6.15 -17.89
CA TYR A 185 15.09 5.01 -18.09
C TYR A 185 16.40 5.26 -18.89
N PRO A 186 17.54 5.53 -18.21
CA PRO A 186 18.84 5.09 -18.70
C PRO A 186 19.03 3.61 -18.31
N ILE A 187 18.28 2.70 -18.93
CA ILE A 187 18.53 1.27 -18.68
C ILE A 187 19.71 0.85 -19.55
N SER A 188 20.81 0.48 -18.90
CA SER A 188 21.89 -0.22 -19.59
C SER A 188 21.41 -1.64 -19.96
N GLY A 189 21.37 -1.92 -21.25
CA GLY A 189 21.14 -3.27 -21.77
C GLY A 189 19.91 -3.41 -22.67
N GLU A 190 19.65 -4.66 -23.00
CA GLU A 190 18.62 -5.10 -23.94
C GLU A 190 17.28 -5.35 -23.24
N LEU A 191 16.23 -4.71 -23.72
CA LEU A 191 14.88 -4.80 -23.16
C LEU A 191 13.95 -5.55 -24.09
N SER A 192 13.19 -6.48 -23.53
CA SER A 192 12.14 -7.21 -24.26
C SER A 192 10.74 -6.64 -24.06
N TYR A 193 10.60 -5.75 -23.08
CA TYR A 193 9.43 -4.90 -22.92
C TYR A 193 9.80 -3.68 -22.09
N MET A 194 8.94 -2.67 -22.15
CA MET A 194 8.99 -1.49 -21.30
C MET A 194 7.57 -1.04 -20.95
N ASN A 195 7.41 -0.34 -19.84
CA ASN A 195 6.15 0.32 -19.51
C ASN A 195 6.27 1.81 -19.86
N LEU A 196 5.26 2.32 -20.55
CA LEU A 196 5.22 3.68 -21.07
C LEU A 196 4.06 4.45 -20.43
N PRO A 197 4.31 5.65 -19.87
CA PRO A 197 3.26 6.45 -19.29
C PRO A 197 2.42 7.12 -20.40
N LEU A 198 1.12 7.20 -20.19
CA LEU A 198 0.16 7.91 -21.01
C LEU A 198 -0.44 9.07 -20.21
N ASN A 199 -0.79 10.15 -20.91
CA ASN A 199 -1.38 11.34 -20.30
C ASN A 199 -2.89 11.15 -20.08
N LEU A 200 -3.34 11.19 -18.84
CA LEU A 200 -4.78 11.10 -18.53
C LEU A 200 -5.56 12.42 -18.73
N ASN A 201 -4.88 13.51 -19.11
CA ASN A 201 -5.50 14.81 -19.36
C ASN A 201 -5.74 15.06 -20.86
N THR A 202 -5.24 14.19 -21.74
CA THR A 202 -5.37 14.29 -23.19
C THR A 202 -5.71 12.93 -23.78
N THR A 203 -6.30 12.89 -24.97
CA THR A 203 -6.61 11.65 -25.71
C THR A 203 -5.46 11.19 -26.61
N SER A 204 -4.31 11.86 -26.51
CA SER A 204 -3.12 11.55 -27.30
C SER A 204 -1.86 11.80 -26.47
N THR A 205 -0.90 10.89 -26.58
CA THR A 205 0.42 10.95 -25.96
C THR A 205 1.48 10.65 -27.01
N GLN A 206 2.55 11.43 -27.03
CA GLN A 206 3.70 11.16 -27.88
C GLN A 206 4.91 10.83 -27.03
N ILE A 207 5.59 9.73 -27.37
CA ILE A 207 6.78 9.24 -26.68
C ILE A 207 7.90 9.07 -27.71
N THR A 208 9.02 9.73 -27.45
CA THR A 208 10.24 9.58 -28.23
C THR A 208 11.15 8.56 -27.57
N LEU A 209 11.61 7.56 -28.35
CA LEU A 209 12.57 6.55 -27.93
C LEU A 209 13.88 6.77 -28.70
N GLU A 210 14.99 6.88 -28.00
CA GLU A 210 16.32 6.83 -28.61
C GLU A 210 16.87 5.41 -28.47
N LEU A 211 17.05 4.73 -29.60
CA LEU A 211 17.65 3.40 -29.67
C LEU A 211 19.17 3.54 -29.75
N SER A 212 19.91 2.65 -29.08
CA SER A 212 21.39 2.70 -29.06
C SER A 212 22.05 1.78 -30.07
N ASN A 213 21.36 0.74 -30.57
CA ASN A 213 21.92 -0.21 -31.52
C ASN A 213 20.84 -0.81 -32.43
N PRO A 214 20.67 -0.35 -33.69
CA PRO A 214 21.34 0.81 -34.30
C PRO A 214 20.86 2.13 -33.68
N SER A 215 21.69 3.18 -33.75
CA SER A 215 21.31 4.50 -33.26
C SER A 215 20.21 5.10 -34.13
N ARG A 216 18.99 5.21 -33.58
CA ARG A 216 17.79 5.72 -34.25
C ARG A 216 16.87 6.38 -33.22
N VAL A 217 16.09 7.35 -33.68
CA VAL A 217 15.02 7.95 -32.89
C VAL A 217 13.70 7.42 -33.44
N ALA A 218 12.85 6.90 -32.57
CA ALA A 218 11.51 6.45 -32.90
C ALA A 218 10.49 7.30 -32.15
N THR A 219 9.49 7.80 -32.85
CA THR A 219 8.39 8.56 -32.25
C THR A 219 7.15 7.68 -32.20
N LEU A 220 6.70 7.35 -31.00
CA LEU A 220 5.47 6.62 -30.75
C LEU A 220 4.34 7.61 -30.49
N THR A 221 3.25 7.52 -31.24
CA THR A 221 2.03 8.29 -30.97
C THR A 221 0.92 7.35 -30.54
N PHE A 222 0.45 7.51 -29.31
CA PHE A 222 -0.66 6.78 -28.74
C PHE A 222 -1.91 7.65 -28.80
N ASN A 223 -2.98 7.16 -29.42
CA ASN A 223 -4.31 7.76 -29.40
C ASN A 223 -5.28 6.84 -28.66
N TYR A 224 -6.12 7.38 -27.79
CA TYR A 224 -6.97 6.59 -26.92
C TYR A 224 -8.17 7.36 -26.38
N ASP A 225 -9.15 6.61 -25.91
CA ASP A 225 -10.32 7.14 -25.23
C ASP A 225 -10.08 7.15 -23.71
N LEU A 226 -10.63 8.15 -23.04
CA LEU A 226 -10.64 8.26 -21.59
C LEU A 226 -12.05 7.94 -21.08
N VAL A 227 -12.16 6.92 -20.23
CA VAL A 227 -13.44 6.44 -19.70
C VAL A 227 -13.40 6.47 -18.18
N GLN A 228 -14.30 7.20 -17.55
CA GLN A 228 -14.45 7.18 -16.10
C GLN A 228 -15.25 5.96 -15.66
N LYS A 229 -14.72 5.22 -14.68
CA LYS A 229 -15.40 4.07 -14.08
C LYS A 229 -14.90 3.81 -12.67
N THR A 230 -15.77 3.30 -11.82
CA THR A 230 -15.39 2.72 -10.53
C THR A 230 -15.22 1.21 -10.70
N VAL A 231 -13.98 0.73 -10.82
CA VAL A 231 -13.68 -0.71 -10.85
C VAL A 231 -13.54 -1.27 -9.43
N PHE A 232 -12.86 -0.52 -8.57
CA PHE A 232 -12.70 -0.86 -7.16
C PHE A 232 -13.33 0.23 -6.31
N GLN A 233 -14.33 -0.14 -5.51
CA GLN A 233 -15.08 0.81 -4.67
C GLN A 233 -14.17 1.64 -3.75
N VAL A 234 -13.09 1.02 -3.24
CA VAL A 234 -12.13 1.70 -2.36
C VAL A 234 -11.41 2.86 -3.06
N CYS A 235 -11.15 2.73 -4.37
CA CYS A 235 -10.43 3.71 -5.20
C CYS A 235 -11.30 4.82 -5.78
N GLY A 236 -12.62 4.78 -5.54
CA GLY A 236 -13.56 5.71 -6.16
C GLY A 236 -13.57 5.62 -7.69
N GLU A 237 -14.06 6.69 -8.31
CA GLU A 237 -14.09 6.82 -9.77
C GLU A 237 -12.69 7.13 -10.30
N GLN A 238 -12.25 6.39 -11.32
CA GLN A 238 -10.93 6.56 -11.92
C GLN A 238 -11.06 6.67 -13.44
N THR A 239 -10.15 7.40 -14.07
CA THR A 239 -10.08 7.56 -15.54
C THR A 239 -9.27 6.43 -16.17
N PHE A 240 -9.92 5.49 -16.84
CA PHE A 240 -9.28 4.40 -17.56
C PHE A 240 -9.03 4.75 -19.03
N ILE A 241 -7.94 4.20 -19.56
CA ILE A 241 -7.60 4.29 -20.97
C ILE A 241 -8.27 3.14 -21.72
N ALA A 242 -8.97 3.47 -22.81
CA ALA A 242 -9.66 2.53 -23.68
C ALA A 242 -9.29 2.76 -25.16
N ASN A 243 -9.62 1.79 -26.01
CA ASN A 243 -9.49 1.88 -27.47
C ASN A 243 -8.13 2.39 -27.99
N VAL A 244 -7.05 2.03 -27.29
CA VAL A 244 -5.70 2.51 -27.62
C VAL A 244 -5.27 2.06 -29.02
N GLN A 245 -4.81 3.03 -29.79
CA GLN A 245 -4.16 2.91 -31.10
C GLN A 245 -2.75 3.48 -30.98
N VAL A 246 -1.79 2.84 -31.63
CA VAL A 246 -0.39 3.27 -31.62
C VAL A 246 0.15 3.32 -33.04
N SER A 247 0.95 4.33 -33.34
CA SER A 247 1.68 4.48 -34.59
C SER A 247 3.12 4.89 -34.33
N SER A 248 4.04 4.46 -35.19
CA SER A 248 5.45 4.92 -35.20
C SER A 248 5.93 5.08 -36.63
N ASP A 249 6.97 5.90 -36.75
CA ASP A 249 7.82 6.05 -37.91
C ASP A 249 8.85 4.91 -38.09
N VAL A 250 9.17 4.18 -37.03
CA VAL A 250 10.21 3.13 -37.03
C VAL A 250 9.67 1.72 -36.83
N PHE A 251 8.62 1.56 -36.02
CA PHE A 251 8.07 0.24 -35.67
C PHE A 251 6.73 -0.02 -36.37
N GLU A 252 6.53 -1.26 -36.80
CA GLU A 252 5.19 -1.77 -37.12
C GLU A 252 4.54 -2.30 -35.85
N PHE A 253 3.24 -2.01 -35.65
CA PHE A 253 2.52 -2.46 -34.46
C PHE A 253 1.45 -3.48 -34.80
N LYS A 254 1.45 -4.58 -34.05
CA LYS A 254 0.28 -5.44 -33.93
C LYS A 254 -0.24 -5.31 -32.51
N LYS A 255 -1.52 -5.02 -32.37
CA LYS A 255 -2.19 -5.07 -31.06
C LYS A 255 -2.20 -6.52 -30.58
N ILE A 256 -1.45 -6.82 -29.53
CA ILE A 256 -1.39 -8.16 -28.93
C ILE A 256 -2.17 -8.11 -27.63
N GLU A 257 -3.47 -8.40 -27.74
CA GLU A 257 -4.44 -8.58 -26.65
C GLU A 257 -4.91 -7.34 -25.87
N THR A 258 -6.23 -7.32 -25.70
CA THR A 258 -7.03 -6.44 -24.86
C THR A 258 -6.88 -6.78 -23.37
N THR A 259 -6.47 -5.78 -22.59
CA THR A 259 -6.76 -5.58 -21.15
C THR A 259 -7.06 -6.86 -20.37
N ARG A 260 -6.02 -7.57 -19.92
CA ARG A 260 -6.14 -8.44 -18.75
C ARG A 260 -5.60 -7.70 -17.53
N TYR A 261 -6.42 -7.57 -16.50
CA TYR A 261 -5.95 -7.30 -15.15
C TYR A 261 -5.11 -8.50 -14.73
N VAL A 262 -3.79 -8.39 -14.89
CA VAL A 262 -2.87 -9.41 -14.39
C VAL A 262 -2.63 -9.05 -12.94
N ALA A 263 -3.02 -9.93 -12.02
CA ALA A 263 -2.70 -9.82 -10.60
C ALA A 263 -1.18 -9.90 -10.43
N ASP A 264 -0.50 -8.76 -10.45
CA ASP A 264 0.94 -8.65 -10.28
C ASP A 264 1.21 -7.81 -9.03
N SER A 265 2.06 -8.33 -8.14
CA SER A 265 2.06 -7.97 -6.72
C SER A 265 2.62 -6.59 -6.40
N ILE A 266 3.12 -5.83 -7.37
CA ILE A 266 3.78 -4.54 -7.12
C ILE A 266 3.14 -3.41 -7.94
N TYR A 267 2.59 -3.69 -9.11
CA TYR A 267 1.96 -2.67 -9.96
C TYR A 267 0.71 -3.27 -10.60
N ASP A 268 -0.41 -3.23 -9.87
CA ASP A 268 -1.69 -3.75 -10.34
C ASP A 268 -2.49 -2.67 -11.09
N PRO A 269 -2.35 -2.56 -12.43
CA PRO A 269 -3.45 -2.20 -13.35
C PRO A 269 -3.43 -3.05 -14.64
N PRO A 270 -4.48 -2.99 -15.48
CA PRO A 270 -4.61 -3.84 -16.67
C PRO A 270 -3.46 -3.57 -17.65
N LYS A 271 -2.72 -4.62 -18.00
CA LYS A 271 -1.72 -4.52 -19.05
C LYS A 271 -2.46 -4.33 -20.38
N ILE A 272 -2.46 -3.11 -20.91
CA ILE A 272 -2.66 -2.91 -22.35
C ILE A 272 -1.31 -3.26 -22.97
N ASN A 273 -1.25 -4.43 -23.59
CA ASN A 273 -0.03 -4.94 -24.20
C ASN A 273 -0.02 -4.58 -25.69
N PHE A 274 1.05 -3.93 -26.13
CA PHE A 274 1.40 -3.77 -27.53
C PHE A 274 2.63 -4.61 -27.82
N ALA A 275 2.74 -5.12 -29.05
CA ALA A 275 4.02 -5.56 -29.56
C ALA A 275 4.46 -4.65 -30.70
N ALA A 276 5.65 -4.09 -30.55
CA ALA A 276 6.40 -3.50 -31.64
C ALA A 276 7.16 -4.61 -32.38
N PHE A 277 7.10 -4.53 -33.70
CA PHE A 277 7.86 -5.35 -34.63
C PHE A 277 8.84 -4.44 -35.37
N GLN A 278 10.09 -4.90 -35.46
CA GLN A 278 11.11 -4.31 -36.32
C GLN A 278 11.19 -5.07 -37.65
#